data_AF-A0A7X9Y1M0-F1
#
_entry.id   AF-A0A7X9Y1M0-F1
#
_cell.length_a   1.000
_cell.length_b   1.000
_cell.length_c   1.000
_cell.angle_alpha   90.00
_cell.angle_beta   90.00
_cell.angle_gamma   90.00
#
_symmetry.space_group_name_H-M   'P 1'
#
loop_
_entity.id
_entity.type
_entity.pdbx_description
1 polymer ?
#
loop_
_entity_poly.entity_id
_entity_poly.type
_entity_poly.pdbx_seq_one_letter_code
_entity_poly.pdbx_strand_id
1 'polypeptide(L)'
;MAEYRTVTTATDRGAYVSRLVLDLPYDVADAGDLADAFAVRADGEDVAVLRAWACDEMGARRPGGSHVVLELPEVRATQRIGGGVMGSRELMPVFHVAQRRALAAKNPSAGALGGLVFDESAGDTCPDLLGWDLTGEGTSMGTTCASRSLRRSARGVIARRGHGPCRCCCGCMARASRACRF
;
A
#
# COMPACT_ATOMS: atom_id res chain seq x y z
N MET A 1 -20.31 -0.38 -7.70
CA MET A 1 -19.02 -0.35 -8.42
C MET A 1 -18.07 -1.26 -7.65
N ALA A 2 -17.10 -1.87 -8.32
CA ALA A 2 -16.16 -2.77 -7.65
C ALA A 2 -14.92 -1.95 -7.25
N GLU A 3 -14.62 -1.94 -5.96
CA GLU A 3 -13.58 -1.11 -5.38
C GLU A 3 -12.27 -1.89 -5.23
N TYR A 4 -11.15 -1.19 -5.33
CA TYR A 4 -9.83 -1.72 -4.98
C TYR A 4 -9.13 -0.85 -3.94
N ARG A 5 -8.35 -1.48 -3.07
CA ARG A 5 -7.45 -0.81 -2.13
C ARG A 5 -6.01 -1.02 -2.55
N THR A 6 -5.22 0.04 -2.47
CA THR A 6 -3.78 0.00 -2.75
C THR A 6 -3.00 -0.27 -1.46
N VAL A 7 -1.98 -1.10 -1.54
CA VAL A 7 -1.03 -1.34 -0.46
C VAL A 7 0.34 -0.86 -0.90
N THR A 8 0.78 0.24 -0.30
CA THR A 8 2.07 0.86 -0.58
C THR A 8 3.13 0.32 0.38
N THR A 9 4.25 -0.13 -0.15
CA THR A 9 5.43 -0.51 0.64
C THR A 9 6.54 0.49 0.37
N ALA A 10 7.19 0.97 1.43
CA ALA A 10 8.41 1.76 1.33
C ALA A 10 9.61 0.81 1.12
N THR A 11 10.27 0.93 -0.02
CA THR A 11 11.51 0.19 -0.33
C THR A 11 12.69 1.17 -0.44
N ASP A 12 13.91 0.65 -0.59
CA ASP A 12 15.12 1.48 -0.71
C ASP A 12 15.10 2.41 -1.93
N ARG A 13 14.29 2.09 -2.95
CA ARG A 13 14.11 2.89 -4.16
C ARG A 13 12.94 3.86 -4.11
N GLY A 14 12.28 3.99 -2.95
CA GLY A 14 11.09 4.82 -2.78
C GLY A 14 9.85 3.99 -2.43
N ALA A 15 8.69 4.64 -2.39
CA ALA A 15 7.44 3.96 -2.11
C ALA A 15 6.78 3.48 -3.41
N TYR A 16 6.39 2.21 -3.43
CA TYR A 16 5.71 1.57 -4.55
C TYR A 16 4.45 0.87 -4.08
N VAL A 17 3.43 0.85 -4.94
CA VAL A 17 2.23 0.04 -4.74
C VAL A 17 2.61 -1.41 -5.01
N SER A 18 2.86 -2.17 -3.95
CA SER A 18 3.28 -3.57 -4.05
C SER A 18 2.11 -4.51 -4.21
N ARG A 19 0.93 -4.16 -3.68
CA ARG A 19 -0.26 -5.02 -3.76
C ARG A 19 -1.54 -4.22 -4.00
N LEU A 20 -2.48 -4.83 -4.71
CA LEU A 20 -3.87 -4.37 -4.83
C LEU A 20 -4.78 -5.38 -4.14
N VAL A 21 -5.74 -4.90 -3.36
CA VAL A 21 -6.77 -5.71 -2.72
C VAL A 21 -8.10 -5.37 -3.37
N LEU A 22 -8.70 -6.33 -4.07
CA LEU A 22 -9.98 -6.19 -4.74
C LEU A 22 -11.10 -6.68 -3.82
N ASP A 23 -12.17 -5.90 -3.70
CA ASP A 23 -13.38 -6.28 -2.98
C ASP A 23 -14.36 -7.01 -3.92
N LEU A 24 -14.61 -8.30 -3.65
CA LEU A 24 -15.49 -9.12 -4.50
C LEU A 24 -16.91 -9.16 -3.91
N PRO A 25 -17.95 -9.13 -4.77
CA PRO A 25 -19.34 -9.22 -4.32
C PRO A 25 -19.72 -10.59 -3.73
N TYR A 26 -18.94 -11.66 -4.00
CA TYR A 26 -19.16 -13.00 -3.45
C TYR A 26 -17.83 -13.74 -3.19
N ASP A 27 -17.88 -14.75 -2.31
CA ASP A 27 -16.73 -15.59 -1.95
C ASP A 27 -16.30 -16.45 -3.16
N VAL A 28 -15.07 -16.23 -3.63
CA VAL A 28 -14.46 -17.06 -4.67
C VAL A 28 -13.86 -18.31 -4.02
N ALA A 29 -14.01 -19.47 -4.68
CA ALA A 29 -13.24 -20.65 -4.33
C ALA A 29 -12.00 -20.65 -5.21
N ASP A 30 -10.84 -20.52 -4.58
CA ASP A 30 -9.57 -20.55 -5.29
C ASP A 30 -8.66 -21.65 -4.74
N ALA A 31 -8.10 -22.43 -5.66
CA ALA A 31 -7.18 -23.51 -5.33
C ALA A 31 -5.73 -23.19 -5.74
N GLY A 32 -5.42 -21.98 -6.24
CA GLY A 32 -4.20 -21.75 -7.01
C GLY A 32 -3.66 -20.31 -7.02
N ASP A 33 -3.11 -19.94 -8.17
CA ASP A 33 -2.62 -18.60 -8.45
C ASP A 33 -3.54 -17.98 -9.50
N LEU A 34 -4.10 -16.82 -9.17
CA LEU A 34 -5.09 -16.12 -9.99
C LEU A 34 -4.47 -15.05 -10.89
N ALA A 35 -3.13 -14.96 -11.01
CA ALA A 35 -2.49 -13.85 -11.71
C ALA A 35 -2.96 -13.74 -13.17
N ASP A 36 -3.13 -14.86 -13.86
CA ASP A 36 -3.62 -14.89 -15.25
C ASP A 36 -5.10 -14.49 -15.39
N ALA A 37 -5.88 -14.54 -14.30
CA ALA A 37 -7.30 -14.20 -14.32
C ALA A 37 -7.56 -12.69 -14.38
N PHE A 38 -6.55 -11.86 -14.09
CA PHE A 38 -6.68 -10.41 -14.00
C PHE A 38 -5.65 -9.70 -14.87
N ALA A 39 -6.07 -8.65 -15.57
CA ALA A 39 -5.17 -7.69 -16.19
C ALA A 39 -5.21 -6.38 -15.41
N VAL A 40 -4.04 -5.87 -15.04
CA VAL A 40 -3.89 -4.60 -14.35
C VAL A 40 -3.30 -3.59 -15.32
N ARG A 41 -3.95 -2.45 -15.46
CA ARG A 41 -3.42 -1.31 -16.20
C ARG A 41 -3.21 -0.14 -15.25
N ALA A 42 -2.08 0.53 -15.35
CA ALA A 42 -1.76 1.71 -14.56
C ALA A 42 -1.30 2.82 -15.48
N ASP A 43 -1.95 3.99 -15.42
CA ASP A 43 -1.63 5.16 -16.26
C ASP A 43 -1.60 4.85 -17.78
N GLY A 44 -2.39 3.87 -18.21
CA GLY A 44 -2.43 3.42 -19.60
C GLY A 44 -1.38 2.37 -20.00
N GLU A 45 -0.46 2.00 -19.13
CA GLU A 45 0.48 0.89 -19.30
C GLU A 45 -0.08 -0.42 -18.72
N ASP A 46 0.28 -1.57 -19.32
CA ASP A 46 -0.06 -2.88 -18.78
C ASP A 46 0.97 -3.30 -17.73
N VAL A 47 0.49 -3.64 -16.53
CA VAL A 47 1.32 -4.05 -15.40
C VAL A 47 1.15 -5.55 -15.19
N ALA A 48 2.23 -6.30 -15.36
CA ALA A 48 2.23 -7.73 -15.11
C ALA A 48 1.92 -8.02 -13.64
N VAL A 49 0.99 -8.94 -13.38
CA VAL A 49 0.69 -9.42 -12.02
C VAL A 49 1.68 -10.53 -11.69
N LEU A 50 2.45 -10.37 -10.62
CA LEU A 50 3.42 -11.39 -10.21
C LEU A 50 2.72 -12.63 -9.66
N ARG A 51 1.75 -12.41 -8.78
CA ARG A 51 0.95 -13.45 -8.11
C ARG A 51 -0.40 -12.89 -7.74
N ALA A 52 -1.43 -13.74 -7.71
CA ALA A 52 -2.70 -13.35 -7.10
C ALA A 52 -3.30 -14.48 -6.28
N TRP A 53 -3.93 -14.14 -5.16
CA TRP A 53 -4.54 -15.10 -4.25
C TRP A 53 -5.79 -14.55 -3.58
N ALA A 54 -6.71 -15.44 -3.22
CA ALA A 54 -7.87 -15.11 -2.40
C ALA A 54 -7.48 -14.93 -0.92
N CYS A 55 -8.16 -13.98 -0.28
CA CYS A 55 -7.88 -13.51 1.06
C CYS A 55 -9.18 -13.21 1.81
N ASP A 56 -9.16 -13.41 3.13
CA ASP A 56 -10.25 -12.96 4.01
C ASP A 56 -10.05 -11.50 4.46
N GLU A 57 -11.03 -10.97 5.20
CA GLU A 57 -11.00 -9.61 5.77
C GLU A 57 -9.80 -9.34 6.69
N MET A 58 -9.16 -10.40 7.20
CA MET A 58 -8.00 -10.33 8.09
C MET A 58 -6.66 -10.31 7.36
N GLY A 59 -6.66 -10.37 6.02
CA GLY A 59 -5.43 -10.37 5.24
C GLY A 59 -4.73 -11.74 5.16
N ALA A 60 -5.38 -12.82 5.63
CA ALA A 60 -4.81 -14.15 5.57
C ALA A 60 -5.14 -14.85 4.24
N ARG A 61 -4.12 -15.47 3.62
CA ARG A 61 -4.29 -16.28 2.42
C ARG A 61 -5.18 -17.49 2.71
N ARG A 62 -6.26 -17.65 1.96
CA ARG A 62 -7.21 -18.75 2.13
C ARG A 62 -7.57 -19.35 0.76
N PRO A 63 -7.99 -20.64 0.72
CA PRO A 63 -8.51 -21.27 -0.50
C PRO A 63 -9.89 -20.73 -0.93
N GLY A 64 -10.36 -19.67 -0.27
CA GLY A 64 -11.53 -18.92 -0.67
C GLY A 64 -11.69 -17.70 0.22
N GLY A 65 -12.25 -16.63 -0.34
CA GLY A 65 -12.40 -15.36 0.35
C GLY A 65 -13.18 -14.33 -0.46
N SER A 66 -13.69 -13.31 0.22
CA SER A 66 -14.36 -12.16 -0.38
C SER A 66 -13.38 -11.12 -0.94
N HIS A 67 -12.08 -11.27 -0.70
CA HIS A 67 -11.06 -10.35 -1.20
C HIS A 67 -10.05 -11.10 -2.06
N VAL A 68 -9.53 -10.46 -3.10
CA VAL A 68 -8.39 -10.99 -3.88
C VAL A 68 -7.25 -10.01 -3.81
N VAL A 69 -6.07 -10.52 -3.50
CA VAL A 69 -4.83 -9.75 -3.46
C VAL A 69 -4.03 -10.04 -4.71
N LEU A 70 -3.62 -8.97 -5.41
CA LEU A 70 -2.74 -9.01 -6.56
C LEU A 70 -1.40 -8.41 -6.16
N GLU A 71 -0.33 -9.16 -6.33
CA GLU A 71 1.03 -8.68 -6.12
C GLU A 71 1.55 -8.08 -7.42
N LEU A 72 2.02 -6.83 -7.33
CA LEU A 72 2.54 -6.06 -8.44
C LEU A 72 4.06 -5.91 -8.35
N PRO A 73 4.75 -5.84 -9.50
CA PRO A 73 6.18 -5.57 -9.53
C PRO A 73 6.48 -4.11 -9.19
N GLU A 74 7.70 -3.87 -8.71
CA GLU A 74 8.24 -2.53 -8.48
C GLU A 74 8.66 -1.91 -9.82
N VAL A 75 7.73 -1.23 -10.47
CA VAL A 75 7.92 -0.57 -11.77
C VAL A 75 7.56 0.92 -11.67
N ARG A 76 7.92 1.69 -12.70
CA ARG A 76 7.58 3.12 -12.79
C ARG A 76 6.07 3.36 -12.66
N ALA A 77 5.25 2.49 -13.26
CA ALA A 77 3.79 2.58 -13.23
C ALA A 77 3.19 2.38 -11.82
N THR A 78 3.88 1.66 -10.93
CA THR A 78 3.46 1.43 -9.53
C THR A 78 4.13 2.37 -8.54
N GLN A 79 4.96 3.30 -9.03
CA GLN A 79 5.71 4.22 -8.19
C GLN A 79 4.78 5.26 -7.57
N ARG A 80 4.83 5.38 -6.24
CA ARG A 80 4.04 6.35 -5.45
C ARG A 80 4.79 7.67 -5.26
N ILE A 81 6.11 7.63 -5.24
CA ILE A 81 6.94 8.82 -5.06
C ILE A 81 7.90 8.93 -6.23
N GLY A 82 7.64 9.88 -7.11
CA GLY A 82 8.53 10.26 -8.21
C GLY A 82 9.33 11.52 -7.85
N GLY A 83 10.27 11.91 -8.70
CA GLY A 83 11.03 13.12 -8.48
C GLY A 83 12.43 13.08 -9.07
N GLY A 84 13.09 14.23 -9.04
CA GLY A 84 14.49 14.40 -9.42
C GLY A 84 15.29 15.03 -8.30
N VAL A 85 16.53 15.41 -8.60
CA VAL A 85 17.46 16.02 -7.62
C VAL A 85 16.87 17.26 -6.95
N MET A 86 16.00 18.00 -7.64
CA MET A 86 15.39 19.24 -7.14
C MET A 86 14.15 19.02 -6.28
N GLY A 87 13.63 17.80 -6.16
CA GLY A 87 12.47 17.52 -5.33
C GLY A 87 11.71 16.25 -5.72
N SER A 88 11.01 15.71 -4.71
CA SER A 88 10.11 14.57 -4.84
C SER A 88 8.66 15.03 -4.87
N ARG A 89 7.82 14.29 -5.58
CA ARG A 89 6.38 14.51 -5.68
C ARG A 89 5.65 13.18 -5.52
N GLU A 90 4.50 13.24 -4.87
CA GLU A 90 3.58 12.10 -4.83
C GLU A 90 2.93 11.90 -6.20
N LEU A 91 3.07 10.67 -6.69
CA LEU A 91 2.37 10.13 -7.84
C LEU A 91 1.17 9.34 -7.31
N MET A 92 -0.01 9.63 -7.86
CA MET A 92 -1.25 8.91 -7.56
C MET A 92 -1.62 8.06 -8.78
N PRO A 93 -0.94 6.91 -8.99
CA PRO A 93 -1.26 6.05 -10.12
C PRO A 93 -2.68 5.53 -9.97
N VAL A 94 -3.48 5.66 -11.03
CA VAL A 94 -4.82 5.10 -11.14
C VAL A 94 -4.70 3.72 -11.77
N PHE A 95 -5.21 2.71 -11.06
CA PHE A 95 -5.23 1.33 -11.54
C PHE A 95 -6.60 0.99 -12.10
N HIS A 96 -6.62 0.35 -13.26
CA HIS A 96 -7.79 -0.28 -13.83
C HIS A 96 -7.53 -1.78 -13.90
N VAL A 97 -8.27 -2.54 -13.10
CA VAL A 97 -8.15 -4.00 -13.06
C VAL A 97 -9.35 -4.62 -13.77
N ALA A 98 -9.10 -5.38 -14.83
CA ALA A 98 -10.13 -6.09 -15.57
C ALA A 98 -10.00 -7.59 -15.35
N GLN A 99 -11.11 -8.24 -15.01
CA GLN A 99 -11.18 -9.68 -14.91
C GLN A 99 -11.23 -10.29 -16.31
N ARG A 100 -10.20 -11.05 -16.68
CA ARG A 100 -10.08 -11.76 -17.97
C ARG A 100 -10.69 -13.14 -17.96
N ARG A 101 -10.59 -13.84 -16.83
CA ARG A 101 -11.08 -15.21 -16.67
C ARG A 101 -12.16 -15.27 -15.61
N ALA A 102 -13.21 -16.02 -15.88
CA ALA A 102 -14.26 -16.24 -14.89
C ALA A 102 -13.72 -17.03 -13.69
N LEU A 103 -14.01 -16.53 -12.48
CA LEU A 103 -13.61 -17.15 -11.21
C LEU A 103 -14.72 -18.11 -10.76
N ALA A 104 -14.31 -19.25 -10.22
CA ALA A 104 -15.25 -20.20 -9.62
C ALA A 104 -15.77 -19.62 -8.31
N ALA A 105 -17.08 -19.49 -8.19
CA ALA A 105 -17.69 -19.19 -6.89
C ALA A 105 -17.55 -20.40 -5.97
N LYS A 106 -17.36 -20.16 -4.67
CA LYS A 106 -17.33 -21.22 -3.67
C LYS A 106 -18.64 -21.95 -3.52
N ASN A 107 -19.75 -21.24 -3.76
CA ASN A 107 -21.05 -21.85 -3.85
C ASN A 107 -21.34 -22.20 -5.33
N PRO A 108 -21.50 -23.49 -5.70
CA PRO A 108 -21.79 -23.89 -7.07
C PRO A 108 -23.11 -23.31 -7.61
N SER A 109 -24.03 -22.90 -6.73
CA SER A 109 -25.30 -22.27 -7.11
C SER A 109 -25.17 -20.78 -7.44
N ALA A 110 -24.03 -20.13 -7.14
CA ALA A 110 -23.82 -18.70 -7.39
C ALA A 110 -23.33 -18.38 -8.82
N GLY A 111 -22.96 -19.41 -9.60
CA GLY A 111 -22.44 -19.23 -10.96
C GLY A 111 -20.98 -18.73 -10.98
N ALA A 112 -20.34 -18.78 -12.15
CA ALA A 112 -18.99 -18.28 -12.33
C ALA A 112 -18.99 -16.74 -12.36
N LEU A 113 -18.17 -16.11 -11.53
CA LEU A 113 -18.00 -14.66 -11.49
C LEU A 113 -17.22 -14.23 -12.73
N GLY A 114 -17.75 -13.32 -13.54
CA GLY A 114 -17.07 -12.83 -14.74
C GLY A 114 -17.45 -11.39 -15.06
N GLY A 115 -16.60 -10.70 -15.83
CA GLY A 115 -16.85 -9.34 -16.32
C GLY A 115 -16.68 -8.24 -15.28
N LEU A 116 -16.02 -8.51 -14.15
CA LEU A 116 -15.74 -7.47 -13.17
C LEU A 116 -14.62 -6.54 -13.65
N VAL A 117 -14.85 -5.25 -13.46
CA VAL A 117 -13.87 -4.19 -13.70
C VAL A 117 -13.77 -3.36 -12.43
N PHE A 118 -12.56 -3.25 -11.89
CA PHE A 118 -12.23 -2.46 -10.71
C PHE A 118 -11.50 -1.22 -11.17
N ASP A 119 -12.17 -0.09 -11.02
CA ASP A 119 -11.73 1.22 -11.50
C ASP A 119 -11.75 2.27 -10.38
N GLU A 120 -12.48 1.97 -9.29
CA GLU A 120 -12.61 2.86 -8.13
C GLU A 120 -11.60 2.51 -7.03
N SER A 121 -10.75 3.47 -6.67
CA SER A 121 -9.81 3.33 -5.56
C SER A 121 -10.49 3.68 -4.23
N ALA A 122 -10.66 2.69 -3.35
CA ALA A 122 -11.17 2.86 -1.98
C ALA A 122 -10.11 3.36 -0.97
N GLY A 123 -8.92 3.75 -1.46
CA GLY A 123 -7.85 4.33 -0.65
C GLY A 123 -6.52 3.57 -0.71
N ASP A 124 -5.57 4.05 0.10
CA ASP A 124 -4.22 3.50 0.25
C ASP A 124 -3.96 3.11 1.70
N THR A 125 -3.36 1.94 1.89
CA THR A 125 -2.84 1.49 3.19
C THR A 125 -1.34 1.30 3.08
N CYS A 126 -0.58 2.09 3.83
CA CYS A 126 0.87 1.98 3.90
C CYS A 126 1.28 1.34 5.25
N PRO A 127 1.51 0.02 5.32
CA PRO A 127 1.86 -0.68 6.56
C PRO A 127 3.13 -0.16 7.24
N ASP A 128 4.06 0.44 6.50
CA ASP A 128 5.28 1.02 7.08
C ASP A 128 5.03 2.33 7.84
N LEU A 129 3.97 3.05 7.44
CA LEU A 129 3.54 4.30 8.08
C LEU A 129 2.48 4.08 9.17
N LEU A 130 2.04 2.84 9.38
CA LEU A 130 1.07 2.48 10.42
C LEU A 130 1.69 2.71 11.81
N GLY A 131 1.12 3.64 12.57
CA GLY A 131 1.61 4.05 13.90
C GLY A 131 2.45 5.33 13.92
N TRP A 132 2.74 5.90 12.75
CA TRP A 132 3.30 7.24 12.66
C TRP A 132 2.19 8.28 12.82
N ASP A 133 2.46 9.28 13.64
CA ASP A 133 1.65 10.48 13.74
C ASP A 133 1.98 11.41 12.57
N LEU A 134 0.99 11.66 11.71
CA LEU A 134 1.16 12.38 10.46
C LEU A 134 0.73 13.85 10.53
N THR A 135 0.22 14.30 11.68
CA THR A 135 -0.43 15.60 11.86
C THR A 135 0.45 16.63 12.55
N GLY A 136 1.68 16.28 12.92
CA GLY A 136 2.60 17.18 13.59
C GLY A 136 3.05 18.32 12.68
N GLU A 137 2.49 19.50 12.84
CA GLU A 137 2.93 20.71 12.16
C GLU A 137 3.40 21.75 13.19
N GLY A 138 4.51 22.44 12.90
CA GLY A 138 5.06 23.45 13.79
C GLY A 138 5.62 24.62 13.01
N THR A 139 5.26 25.84 13.40
CA THR A 139 5.78 27.07 12.80
C THR A 139 6.86 27.65 13.72
N SER A 140 8.06 27.85 13.19
CA SER A 140 9.18 28.50 13.89
C SER A 140 9.82 29.54 12.99
N MET A 141 10.04 30.75 13.52
CA MET A 141 10.60 31.90 12.78
C MET A 141 9.94 32.13 11.41
N GLY A 142 8.61 32.07 11.34
CA GLY A 142 7.84 32.27 10.11
C GLY A 142 7.94 31.12 9.09
N THR A 143 8.63 30.03 9.41
CA THR A 143 8.71 28.81 8.58
C THR A 143 7.84 27.71 9.18
N THR A 144 6.93 27.16 8.40
CA THR A 144 6.10 26.02 8.80
C THR A 144 6.79 24.72 8.39
N CYS A 145 7.02 23.86 9.38
CA CYS A 145 7.62 22.55 9.20
C CYS A 145 6.59 21.48 9.54
N ALA A 146 6.27 20.62 8.56
CA ALA A 146 5.59 19.37 8.83
C ALA A 146 6.58 18.34 9.39
N SER A 147 6.15 17.58 10.38
CA SER A 147 6.93 16.58 11.09
C SER A 147 6.11 15.31 11.28
N ARG A 148 6.78 14.16 11.21
CA ARG A 148 6.19 12.86 11.48
C ARG A 148 6.88 12.23 12.67
N SER A 149 6.10 11.78 13.65
CA SER A 149 6.65 11.17 14.86
C SER A 149 6.09 9.76 15.04
N LEU A 150 6.98 8.79 15.23
CA LEU A 150 6.55 7.43 15.56
C LEU A 150 6.15 7.39 17.03
N ARG A 151 4.85 7.24 17.32
CA ARG A 151 4.41 7.00 18.69
C ARG A 151 4.74 5.55 19.04
N ARG A 152 5.57 5.32 20.06
CA ARG A 152 5.73 3.97 20.61
C ARG A 152 4.40 3.54 21.21
N SER A 153 3.69 2.63 20.53
CA SER A 153 2.58 1.91 21.14
C SER A 153 3.11 1.05 22.28
N ALA A 154 2.54 1.20 23.48
CA ALA A 154 2.94 0.47 24.69
C ALA A 154 2.59 -1.03 24.65
N ARG A 155 2.16 -1.57 23.51
CA ARG A 155 1.91 -3.00 23.32
C ARG A 155 2.81 -3.57 22.24
N GLY A 156 3.89 -4.20 22.69
CA GLY A 156 4.41 -5.46 22.13
C GLY A 156 4.91 -5.47 20.68
N VAL A 157 6.24 -5.34 20.55
CA VAL A 157 7.10 -6.04 19.57
C VAL A 157 6.76 -5.87 18.08
N ILE A 158 7.48 -4.96 17.42
CA ILE A 158 8.12 -5.27 16.12
C ILE A 158 9.57 -4.80 16.21
N ALA A 159 10.44 -5.71 16.67
CA ALA A 159 11.87 -5.54 16.54
C ALA A 159 12.28 -6.05 15.14
N ARG A 160 12.65 -5.13 14.24
CA ARG A 160 13.63 -5.43 13.19
C ARG A 160 14.84 -4.53 13.41
N ARG A 161 15.91 -5.12 13.95
CA ARG A 161 17.25 -4.53 13.95
C ARG A 161 17.73 -4.47 12.50
N GLY A 162 17.62 -3.32 11.86
CA GLY A 162 18.40 -2.96 10.68
C GLY A 162 19.56 -2.07 11.13
N HIS A 163 20.77 -2.63 11.19
CA HIS A 163 22.01 -1.89 11.41
C HIS A 163 22.41 -1.21 10.09
N GLY A 164 22.44 0.12 10.07
CA GLY A 164 22.98 0.93 8.96
C GLY A 164 22.62 2.41 9.14
N PRO A 165 23.57 3.35 9.07
CA PRO A 165 23.35 4.72 9.48
C PRO A 165 22.55 5.46 8.39
N CYS A 166 21.26 5.70 8.63
CA CYS A 166 20.56 6.77 7.93
C CYS A 166 21.23 8.09 8.34
N ARG A 167 22.12 8.57 7.49
CA ARG A 167 22.68 9.91 7.57
C ARG A 167 21.51 10.88 7.58
N CYS A 168 21.33 11.54 8.72
CA CYS A 168 20.48 12.69 8.87
C CYS A 168 20.76 13.69 7.74
N CYS A 169 19.82 13.84 6.81
CA CYS A 169 19.55 15.16 6.27
C CYS A 169 18.99 16.02 7.42
N CYS A 170 19.41 17.28 7.43
CA CYS A 170 19.11 18.32 8.41
C CYS A 170 19.96 18.29 9.69
N GLY A 171 21.12 18.96 9.58
CA GLY A 171 21.68 19.68 10.71
C GLY A 171 20.64 20.64 11.28
N CYS A 172 20.08 20.26 12.43
CA CYS A 172 19.43 21.18 13.36
C CYS A 172 19.98 20.87 14.75
N MET A 173 21.27 21.14 14.93
CA MET A 173 21.85 21.30 16.26
C MET A 173 21.35 22.63 16.82
N ALA A 174 20.27 22.60 17.60
CA ALA A 174 19.92 23.71 18.49
C ALA A 174 19.26 23.19 19.77
N ARG A 175 20.13 22.98 20.77
CA ARG A 175 19.91 22.99 22.23
C ARG A 175 18.46 23.09 22.72
N ALA A 176 17.98 22.00 23.33
CA ALA A 176 17.05 22.10 24.45
C ALA A 176 17.85 22.01 25.75
N SER A 177 18.40 23.14 26.19
CA SER A 177 18.92 23.32 27.54
C SER A 177 17.76 23.16 28.52
N ARG A 178 17.86 22.15 29.38
CA ARG A 178 16.99 21.99 30.56
C ARG A 178 17.17 23.21 31.46
N ALA A 179 16.10 23.94 31.72
CA ALA A 179 15.98 24.78 32.91
C ALA A 179 15.06 24.04 33.89
N CYS A 180 15.67 23.31 34.82
CA CYS A 180 15.04 23.00 36.10
C CYS A 180 14.94 24.29 36.92
N ARG A 181 13.77 24.59 37.48
CA ARG A 181 13.67 25.28 38.76
C ARG A 181 12.62 24.58 39.61
N PHE A 182 12.97 24.54 40.90
CA PHE A 182 12.42 23.79 42.02
C PHE A 182 10.92 23.88 42.21
#